data_AF-A0A6P7SSR2-F1
#
_entry.id   AF-A0A6P7SSR2-F1
#
_cell.length_a   1.000
_cell.length_b   1.000
_cell.length_c   1.000
_cell.angle_alpha   90.00
_cell.angle_beta   90.00
_cell.angle_gamma   90.00
#
_symmetry.space_group_name_H-M   'P 1'
#
loop_
_entity.id
_entity.type
_entity.pdbx_description
1 polymer ?
#
loop_
_entity_poly.entity_id
_entity_poly.type
_entity_poly.pdbx_seq_one_letter_code
_entity_poly.pdbx_strand_id
1 'polypeptide(L)'
;MAVFCGSNFYQAEHDDWKYKFAVGWKQSIPAYLAVLNSCALINHISICVLHWNFKIYEAKDWIFHFVIGAAAVGVVYSDPMYEIESYFWLYVHIISFSAIVVFIEFNKDIIEASKIELLYYNYIFSVIFFIPGSYLLGDIFEAANFKHLYLYKFYMGCLASGILGTILNLLRISLQENSEFLVYNRLLPIAHIMASFLSLLFFEFHTTAEHNIWIAAVQLVSLLGNFTKRKGNEE
;
A
#
# COMPACT_ATOMS: atom_id res chain seq x y z
N MET A 1 -0.86 -5.51 -6.29
CA MET A 1 -0.11 -6.73 -5.95
C MET A 1 -0.53 -7.13 -4.54
N ALA A 2 -1.49 -8.04 -4.44
CA ALA A 2 -2.20 -8.34 -3.21
C ALA A 2 -1.45 -9.39 -2.40
N VAL A 3 -0.65 -8.94 -1.43
CA VAL A 3 -0.21 -9.77 -0.30
C VAL A 3 -1.25 -9.59 0.81
N PHE A 4 -2.42 -10.19 0.62
CA PHE A 4 -3.42 -10.35 1.68
C PHE A 4 -4.02 -11.74 1.52
N CYS A 5 -3.26 -12.75 1.93
CA CYS A 5 -3.81 -14.07 2.21
C CYS A 5 -3.77 -14.29 3.73
N GLY A 6 -4.82 -13.78 4.36
CA GLY A 6 -5.23 -13.99 5.74
C GLY A 6 -6.66 -13.45 5.78
N SER A 7 -7.67 -14.11 6.32
CA SER A 7 -7.76 -14.74 7.63
C SER A 7 -8.76 -15.90 7.59
N ASN A 8 -8.59 -16.81 8.55
CA ASN A 8 -9.54 -17.81 9.05
C ASN A 8 -9.64 -19.14 8.29
N PHE A 9 -8.77 -20.08 8.66
CA PHE A 9 -9.18 -21.48 8.78
C PHE A 9 -8.86 -21.98 10.20
N TYR A 10 -9.93 -22.09 11.00
CA TYR A 10 -9.95 -22.70 12.32
C TYR A 10 -9.39 -24.14 12.28
N GLN A 11 -8.51 -24.41 13.25
CA GLN A 11 -8.31 -25.67 13.98
C GLN A 11 -8.15 -26.96 13.16
N ALA A 12 -6.89 -27.34 12.93
CA ALA A 12 -6.46 -28.74 12.97
C ALA A 12 -5.03 -28.80 13.52
N GLU A 13 -4.94 -29.34 14.73
CA GLU A 13 -3.85 -30.14 15.32
C GLU A 13 -2.40 -29.64 15.28
N HIS A 14 -1.82 -29.59 16.48
CA HIS A 14 -0.40 -29.68 16.83
C HIS A 14 0.58 -29.74 15.64
N ASP A 15 1.19 -28.59 15.32
CA ASP A 15 2.64 -28.48 15.14
C ASP A 15 3.00 -27.05 14.71
N ASP A 16 4.26 -26.70 14.98
CA ASP A 16 4.90 -25.39 15.03
C ASP A 16 5.02 -24.63 13.68
N TRP A 17 4.08 -24.84 12.74
CA TRP A 17 4.13 -24.31 11.36
C TRP A 17 3.26 -23.06 11.14
N LYS A 18 2.48 -22.64 12.14
CA LYS A 18 1.55 -21.49 12.09
C LYS A 18 2.20 -20.14 11.75
N TYR A 19 3.53 -20.05 11.73
CA TYR A 19 4.28 -18.81 11.49
C TYR A 19 5.09 -18.76 10.18
N LYS A 20 5.06 -19.81 9.35
CA LYS A 20 5.96 -19.89 8.18
C LYS A 20 5.27 -19.83 6.81
N PHE A 21 3.95 -19.68 6.76
CA PHE A 21 3.16 -19.80 5.53
C PHE A 21 2.45 -18.53 5.05
N ALA A 22 2.64 -17.42 5.75
CA ALA A 22 2.83 -16.16 5.04
C ALA A 22 4.35 -16.06 4.83
N VAL A 23 4.79 -15.65 3.65
CA VAL A 23 6.15 -15.18 3.37
C VAL A 23 6.65 -14.40 4.62
N GLY A 24 7.94 -14.42 4.99
CA GLY A 24 8.48 -13.88 6.26
C GLY A 24 8.24 -12.38 6.54
N TRP A 25 6.97 -11.99 6.68
CA TRP A 25 6.51 -10.63 6.87
C TRP A 25 5.62 -10.61 8.09
N LYS A 26 6.25 -10.32 9.23
CA LYS A 26 5.55 -10.13 10.50
C LYS A 26 4.98 -8.73 10.66
N GLN A 27 4.95 -7.93 9.59
CA GLN A 27 4.43 -6.59 9.65
C GLN A 27 2.91 -6.58 9.81
N SER A 28 2.43 -5.84 10.82
CA SER A 28 1.00 -5.66 11.02
C SER A 28 0.39 -4.85 9.88
N ILE A 29 -0.80 -5.24 9.43
CA ILE A 29 -1.55 -4.55 8.37
C ILE A 29 -1.73 -3.05 8.69
N PRO A 30 -2.06 -2.66 9.95
CA PRO A 30 -2.16 -1.24 10.32
C PRO A 30 -0.83 -0.48 10.18
N ALA A 31 0.30 -1.09 10.55
CA ALA A 31 1.62 -0.48 10.41
C ALA A 31 2.00 -0.28 8.94
N TYR A 32 1.75 -1.30 8.11
CA TYR A 32 1.96 -1.22 6.65
C TYR A 32 1.16 -0.06 6.04
N LEU A 33 -0.15 0.02 6.33
CA LEU A 33 -1.01 1.08 5.81
C LEU A 33 -0.63 2.48 6.34
N ALA A 34 -0.19 2.57 7.59
CA ALA A 34 0.30 3.83 8.16
C ALA A 34 1.55 4.32 7.42
N VAL A 35 2.57 3.47 7.29
CA VAL A 35 3.81 3.84 6.60
C VAL A 35 3.55 4.09 5.11
N LEU A 36 2.61 3.37 4.48
CA LEU A 36 2.21 3.60 3.08
C LEU A 36 1.62 5.01 2.85
N ASN A 37 1.02 5.64 3.86
CA ASN A 37 0.56 7.03 3.74
C ASN A 37 1.72 8.01 3.50
N SER A 38 2.96 7.65 3.85
CA SER A 38 4.16 8.46 3.54
C SER A 38 4.48 8.54 2.05
N CYS A 39 3.91 7.66 1.20
CA CYS A 39 3.99 7.79 -0.26
C CYS A 39 3.54 9.16 -0.75
N ALA A 40 2.57 9.78 -0.09
CA ALA A 40 2.08 11.10 -0.46
C ALA A 40 3.18 12.17 -0.31
N LEU A 41 3.98 12.12 0.76
CA LEU A 41 5.11 13.02 0.96
C LEU A 41 6.16 12.84 -0.14
N ILE A 42 6.52 11.59 -0.43
CA ILE A 42 7.56 11.29 -1.42
C ILE A 42 7.10 11.69 -2.82
N ASN A 43 5.85 11.41 -3.19
CA ASN A 43 5.30 11.84 -4.48
C ASN A 43 5.26 13.37 -4.61
N HIS A 44 4.89 14.07 -3.55
CA HIS A 44 4.88 15.52 -3.52
C HIS A 44 6.29 16.09 -3.74
N ILE A 45 7.30 15.57 -3.05
CA ILE A 45 8.72 15.93 -3.27
C ILE A 45 9.12 15.63 -4.71
N SER A 46 8.83 14.42 -5.19
CA SER A 46 9.21 13.98 -6.54
C SER A 46 8.63 14.87 -7.64
N ILE A 47 7.36 15.30 -7.52
CA ILE A 47 6.72 16.22 -8.48
C ILE A 47 7.36 17.61 -8.41
N CYS A 48 7.62 18.13 -7.21
CA CYS A 48 8.30 19.42 -7.05
C CYS A 48 9.71 19.42 -7.65
N VAL A 49 10.44 18.32 -7.48
CA VAL A 49 11.78 18.13 -8.07
C VAL A 49 11.68 18.03 -9.59
N LEU A 50 10.71 17.27 -10.12
CA LEU A 50 10.49 17.12 -11.56
C LEU A 50 10.23 18.45 -12.27
N HIS A 51 9.37 19.29 -11.69
CA HIS A 51 9.00 20.59 -12.25
C HIS A 51 9.92 21.74 -11.80
N TRP A 52 10.93 21.46 -10.97
CA TRP A 52 11.78 22.44 -10.30
C TRP A 52 10.99 23.59 -9.65
N ASN A 53 9.81 23.29 -9.10
CA ASN A 53 8.89 24.29 -8.56
C ASN A 53 8.28 23.82 -7.23
N PHE A 54 8.81 24.35 -6.13
CA PHE A 54 8.35 24.04 -4.78
C PHE A 54 7.09 24.84 -4.37
N LYS A 55 6.65 25.81 -5.18
CA LYS A 55 5.44 26.61 -4.95
C LYS A 55 4.16 25.96 -5.50
N ILE A 56 4.26 24.76 -6.08
CA ILE A 56 3.09 24.00 -6.58
C ILE A 56 2.09 23.72 -5.45
N TYR A 57 2.59 23.57 -4.22
CA TYR A 57 1.78 23.22 -3.07
C TYR A 57 1.89 24.28 -1.97
N GLU A 58 0.81 24.42 -1.21
CA GLU A 58 0.74 25.37 -0.10
C GLU A 58 1.59 24.92 1.10
N ALA A 59 2.02 25.87 1.93
CA ALA A 59 2.78 25.57 3.15
C ALA A 59 2.05 24.61 4.11
N LYS A 60 0.71 24.69 4.16
CA LYS A 60 -0.12 23.76 4.94
C LYS A 60 0.05 22.31 4.49
N ASP A 61 0.12 22.07 3.17
CA ASP A 61 0.25 20.74 2.60
C ASP A 61 1.63 20.16 2.96
N TRP A 62 2.68 20.97 2.89
CA TRP A 62 4.02 20.56 3.35
C TRP A 62 4.02 20.14 4.82
N ILE A 63 3.41 20.93 5.70
CA ILE A 63 3.33 20.60 7.13
C ILE A 63 2.64 19.25 7.33
N PHE A 64 1.47 19.02 6.73
CA PHE A 64 0.76 17.74 6.85
C PHE A 64 1.60 16.56 6.38
N HIS A 65 2.22 16.66 5.20
CA HIS A 65 3.02 15.56 4.64
C HIS A 65 4.30 15.30 5.44
N PHE A 66 4.98 16.33 5.95
CA PHE A 66 6.14 16.16 6.82
C PHE A 66 5.77 15.51 8.14
N VAL A 67 4.64 15.89 8.74
CA VAL A 67 4.13 15.25 9.97
C VAL A 67 3.81 13.77 9.70
N ILE A 68 3.19 13.44 8.57
CA ILE A 68 2.94 12.04 8.16
C ILE A 68 4.27 11.28 8.03
N GLY A 69 5.28 11.86 7.39
CA GLY A 69 6.61 11.24 7.25
C GLY A 69 7.29 11.00 8.60
N ALA A 70 7.31 12.00 9.48
CA ALA A 70 7.89 11.88 10.82
C ALA A 70 7.16 10.83 11.67
N ALA A 71 5.83 10.83 11.65
CA ALA A 71 5.03 9.85 12.38
C ALA A 71 5.17 8.44 11.79
N ALA A 72 5.34 8.29 10.47
CA ALA A 72 5.64 6.99 9.85
C ALA A 72 6.99 6.43 10.32
N VAL A 73 8.02 7.28 10.48
CA VAL A 73 9.28 6.86 11.12
C VAL A 73 9.05 6.41 12.56
N GLY A 74 8.19 7.11 13.30
CA GLY A 74 7.75 6.70 14.64
C GLY A 74 7.11 5.30 14.65
N VAL A 75 6.24 4.99 13.69
CA VAL A 75 5.62 3.66 13.53
C VAL A 75 6.68 2.57 13.37
N VAL A 76 7.69 2.80 12.52
CA VAL A 76 8.78 1.83 12.29
C VAL A 76 9.63 1.63 13.54
N TYR A 77 9.96 2.72 14.24
CA TYR A 77 10.83 2.67 15.41
C TYR A 77 10.17 1.99 16.61
N SER A 78 8.87 2.22 16.80
CA SER A 78 8.12 1.66 17.91
C SER A 78 7.50 0.28 17.60
N ASP A 79 7.82 -0.34 16.46
CA ASP A 79 7.22 -1.61 16.05
C ASP A 79 7.73 -2.78 16.92
N PRO A 80 6.86 -3.43 17.72
CA PRO A 80 7.26 -4.56 18.56
C PRO A 80 7.64 -5.81 17.75
N MET A 81 7.23 -5.89 16.47
CA MET A 81 7.52 -6.99 15.55
C MET A 81 8.40 -6.52 14.38
N TYR A 82 9.32 -5.59 14.64
CA TYR A 82 10.22 -5.05 13.63
C TYR A 82 11.00 -6.16 12.91
N GLU A 83 10.88 -6.18 11.59
CA GLU A 83 11.58 -7.11 10.70
C GLU A 83 12.17 -6.34 9.51
N ILE A 84 13.50 -6.38 9.38
CA ILE A 84 14.22 -5.58 8.39
C ILE A 84 13.80 -5.91 6.95
N GLU A 85 13.55 -7.20 6.66
CA GLU A 85 13.11 -7.66 5.34
C GLU A 85 11.73 -7.06 4.99
N SER A 86 10.83 -6.99 5.98
CA SER A 86 9.50 -6.43 5.78
C SER A 86 9.55 -4.95 5.40
N TYR A 87 10.31 -4.17 6.17
CA TYR A 87 10.45 -2.75 5.92
C TYR A 87 11.26 -2.44 4.66
N PHE A 88 12.29 -3.24 4.35
CA PHE A 88 13.10 -3.09 3.12
C PHE A 88 12.20 -3.05 1.88
N TRP A 89 11.35 -4.05 1.73
CA TRP A 89 10.48 -4.14 0.58
C TRP A 89 9.33 -3.13 0.60
N LEU A 90 8.86 -2.71 1.76
CA LEU A 90 7.93 -1.58 1.87
C LEU A 90 8.58 -0.31 1.33
N TYR A 91 9.86 -0.04 1.65
CA TYR A 91 10.59 1.08 1.06
C TYR A 91 10.76 0.92 -0.46
N VAL A 92 11.07 -0.29 -0.94
CA VAL A 92 11.11 -0.58 -2.39
C VAL A 92 9.77 -0.26 -3.04
N HIS A 93 8.64 -0.62 -2.41
CA HIS A 93 7.30 -0.31 -2.89
C HIS A 93 7.07 1.20 -2.98
N ILE A 94 7.40 1.94 -1.92
CA ILE A 94 7.22 3.39 -1.85
C ILE A 94 8.04 4.10 -2.95
N ILE A 95 9.31 3.75 -3.10
CA ILE A 95 10.20 4.33 -4.11
C ILE A 95 9.70 3.99 -5.52
N SER A 96 9.36 2.72 -5.77
CA SER A 96 8.85 2.27 -7.07
C SER A 96 7.55 2.97 -7.45
N PHE A 97 6.64 3.13 -6.49
CA PHE A 97 5.39 3.85 -6.71
C PHE A 97 5.65 5.31 -7.09
N SER A 98 6.60 5.97 -6.42
CA SER A 98 6.97 7.35 -6.76
C SER A 98 7.62 7.46 -8.13
N ALA A 99 8.51 6.53 -8.48
CA ALA A 99 9.13 6.49 -9.80
C ALA A 99 8.08 6.35 -10.92
N ILE A 100 7.05 5.52 -10.71
CA ILE A 100 5.93 5.39 -11.66
C ILE A 100 5.16 6.70 -11.78
N VAL A 101 4.85 7.37 -10.67
CA VAL A 101 4.15 8.68 -10.70
C VAL A 101 4.96 9.72 -11.48
N VAL A 102 6.27 9.80 -11.24
CA VAL A 102 7.17 10.70 -11.99
C VAL A 102 7.21 10.33 -13.47
N PHE A 103 7.30 9.04 -13.80
CA PHE A 103 7.33 8.57 -15.17
C PHE A 103 6.04 8.94 -15.93
N ILE A 104 4.88 8.76 -15.29
CA ILE A 104 3.58 9.14 -15.87
C ILE A 104 3.51 10.65 -16.06
N GLU A 105 3.89 11.44 -15.05
CA GLU A 105 3.85 12.91 -15.13
C GLU A 105 4.81 13.45 -16.20
N PHE A 106 5.99 12.86 -16.35
CA PHE A 106 6.97 13.24 -17.36
C PHE A 106 6.51 12.92 -18.78
N ASN A 107 5.78 11.82 -18.97
CA ASN A 107 5.33 11.37 -20.29
C ASN A 107 3.84 11.66 -20.55
N LYS A 108 3.21 12.54 -19.76
CA LYS A 108 1.77 12.81 -19.85
C LYS A 108 1.32 13.31 -21.23
N ASP A 109 2.20 14.00 -21.96
CA ASP A 109 1.92 14.54 -23.29
C ASP A 109 2.09 13.49 -24.41
N ILE A 110 2.74 12.35 -24.11
CA ILE A 110 3.03 11.27 -25.07
C ILE A 110 2.10 10.08 -24.83
N ILE A 111 1.77 9.81 -23.57
CA ILE A 111 0.92 8.69 -23.15
C ILE A 111 -0.54 9.13 -23.22
N GLU A 112 -1.14 9.03 -24.40
CA GLU A 112 -2.59 9.13 -24.59
C GLU A 112 -3.26 7.77 -24.26
N ALA A 113 -3.13 7.30 -23.03
CA ALA A 113 -3.77 6.06 -22.58
C ALA A 113 -4.82 6.34 -21.51
N SER A 114 -5.98 5.70 -21.64
CA SER A 114 -7.00 5.69 -20.58
C SER A 114 -6.45 5.02 -19.31
N LYS A 115 -7.03 5.35 -18.16
CA LYS A 115 -6.64 4.75 -16.87
C LYS A 115 -6.79 3.23 -16.86
N ILE A 116 -7.76 2.71 -17.61
CA ILE A 116 -8.00 1.27 -17.79
C ILE A 116 -6.88 0.65 -18.63
N GLU A 117 -6.45 1.28 -19.73
CA GLU A 117 -5.33 0.81 -20.54
C GLU A 117 -4.03 0.81 -19.73
N LEU A 118 -3.78 1.86 -18.93
CA LEU A 118 -2.63 1.91 -18.04
C LEU A 118 -2.64 0.78 -17.00
N LEU A 119 -3.81 0.45 -16.44
CA LEU A 119 -3.97 -0.69 -15.53
C LEU A 119 -3.69 -2.02 -16.24
N TYR A 120 -4.17 -2.18 -17.47
CA TYR A 120 -3.93 -3.37 -18.28
C TYR A 120 -2.44 -3.56 -18.60
N TYR A 121 -1.77 -2.50 -19.08
CA TYR A 121 -0.33 -2.53 -19.32
C TYR A 121 0.45 -2.84 -18.05
N ASN A 122 0.09 -2.22 -16.92
CA ASN A 122 0.73 -2.50 -15.64
C ASN A 122 0.62 -3.98 -15.25
N TYR A 123 -0.50 -4.65 -15.51
CA TYR A 123 -0.62 -6.09 -15.24
C TYR A 123 0.22 -6.95 -16.18
N ILE A 124 0.25 -6.64 -17.48
CA ILE A 124 1.10 -7.36 -18.44
C ILE A 124 2.57 -7.21 -18.06
N PHE A 125 3.03 -5.97 -17.84
CA PHE A 125 4.41 -5.71 -17.43
C PHE A 125 4.73 -6.40 -16.10
N SER A 126 3.80 -6.37 -15.14
CA SER A 126 3.96 -7.10 -13.88
C SER A 126 4.25 -8.59 -14.14
N VAL A 127 3.45 -9.28 -14.96
CA VAL A 127 3.70 -10.71 -15.26
C VAL A 127 5.06 -10.92 -15.95
N ILE A 128 5.40 -10.08 -16.93
CA ILE A 128 6.65 -10.17 -17.68
C ILE A 128 7.88 -9.98 -16.77
N PHE A 129 7.82 -9.07 -15.79
CA PHE A 129 8.93 -8.80 -14.88
C PHE A 129 8.95 -9.73 -13.66
N PHE A 130 7.79 -10.10 -13.11
CA PHE A 130 7.74 -10.93 -11.90
C PHE A 130 8.09 -12.40 -12.16
N ILE A 131 7.75 -12.99 -13.31
CA ILE A 131 8.15 -14.38 -13.61
C ILE A 131 9.68 -14.57 -13.57
N PRO A 132 10.50 -13.81 -14.32
CA PRO A 132 11.95 -13.94 -14.24
C PRO A 132 12.49 -13.42 -12.90
N GLY A 133 11.87 -12.39 -12.31
CA GLY A 133 12.23 -11.89 -10.98
C GLY A 133 12.14 -12.97 -9.91
N SER A 134 11.02 -13.71 -9.85
CA SER A 134 10.82 -14.82 -8.91
C SER A 134 11.77 -16.00 -9.15
N TYR A 135 12.29 -16.16 -10.38
CA TYR A 135 13.36 -17.13 -10.63
C TYR A 135 14.70 -16.66 -10.04
N LEU A 136 15.06 -15.39 -10.26
CA LEU A 136 16.33 -14.82 -9.78
C LEU A 136 16.38 -14.66 -8.26
N LEU A 137 15.25 -14.31 -7.63
CA LEU A 137 15.14 -14.18 -6.18
C LEU A 137 15.06 -15.53 -5.46
N GLY A 138 14.81 -16.61 -6.20
CA GLY A 138 14.67 -17.95 -5.63
C GLY A 138 13.26 -18.29 -5.14
N ASP A 139 12.30 -17.37 -5.22
CA ASP A 139 10.90 -17.55 -4.80
C ASP A 139 10.26 -18.79 -5.46
N ILE A 140 10.59 -19.10 -6.71
CA ILE A 140 10.05 -20.29 -7.41
C ILE A 140 10.53 -21.58 -6.75
N PHE A 141 11.79 -21.63 -6.30
CA PHE A 141 12.34 -22.80 -5.62
C PHE A 141 11.81 -22.92 -4.20
N GLU A 142 11.62 -21.79 -3.50
CA GLU A 142 10.97 -21.78 -2.19
C GLU A 142 9.51 -22.22 -2.27
N ALA A 143 8.77 -21.70 -3.26
CA ALA A 143 7.38 -22.10 -3.52
C ALA A 143 7.26 -23.59 -3.88
N ALA A 144 8.23 -24.17 -4.62
CA ALA A 144 8.24 -25.59 -4.92
C ALA A 144 8.36 -26.49 -3.66
N ASN A 145 9.00 -25.98 -2.60
CA ASN A 145 9.14 -26.68 -1.32
C ASN A 145 7.95 -26.47 -0.38
N PHE A 146 6.97 -25.67 -0.78
CA PHE A 146 5.82 -25.28 0.03
C PHE A 146 4.79 -26.42 0.10
N LYS A 147 4.68 -27.05 1.29
CA LYS A 147 3.76 -28.18 1.57
C LYS A 147 2.28 -27.93 1.20
N HIS A 148 1.82 -26.69 1.17
CA HIS A 148 0.43 -26.34 0.83
C HIS A 148 0.22 -25.86 -0.61
N LEU A 149 1.25 -25.90 -1.46
CA LEU A 149 1.18 -25.37 -2.84
C LEU A 149 0.06 -26.01 -3.64
N TYR A 150 -0.11 -27.33 -3.48
CA TYR A 150 -1.08 -28.13 -4.22
C TYR A 150 -2.47 -28.19 -3.57
N LEU A 151 -2.70 -27.47 -2.47
CA LEU A 151 -4.02 -27.44 -1.84
C LEU A 151 -4.96 -26.56 -2.66
N TYR A 152 -6.12 -27.09 -3.03
CA TYR A 152 -7.18 -26.34 -3.72
C TYR A 152 -7.53 -25.02 -3.01
N LYS A 153 -7.52 -25.02 -1.67
CA LYS A 153 -7.78 -23.81 -0.87
C LYS A 153 -6.75 -22.71 -1.12
N PHE A 154 -5.49 -23.07 -1.34
CA PHE A 154 -4.42 -22.12 -1.64
C PHE A 154 -4.65 -21.43 -2.98
N TYR A 155 -4.91 -22.20 -4.04
CA TYR A 155 -5.24 -21.65 -5.37
C TYR A 155 -6.49 -20.77 -5.35
N MET A 156 -7.56 -21.19 -4.66
CA MET A 156 -8.77 -20.39 -4.52
C MET A 156 -8.51 -19.08 -3.77
N GLY A 157 -7.65 -19.09 -2.74
CA GLY A 157 -7.23 -17.88 -2.04
C GLY A 157 -6.47 -16.91 -2.95
N CYS A 158 -5.49 -17.41 -3.70
CA CYS A 158 -4.75 -16.59 -4.67
C CYS A 158 -5.69 -16.03 -5.76
N LEU A 159 -6.55 -16.85 -6.35
CA LEU A 159 -7.52 -16.41 -7.35
C LEU A 159 -8.48 -15.36 -6.79
N ALA A 160 -9.03 -15.59 -5.60
CA ALA A 160 -9.94 -14.64 -4.94
C ALA A 160 -9.25 -13.30 -4.70
N SER A 161 -8.02 -13.30 -4.16
CA SER A 161 -7.25 -12.07 -3.92
C SER A 161 -6.93 -11.31 -5.22
N GLY A 162 -6.63 -12.02 -6.32
CA GLY A 162 -6.35 -11.43 -7.63
C GLY A 162 -7.60 -10.78 -8.24
N ILE A 163 -8.74 -11.48 -8.18
CA ILE A 163 -10.02 -10.97 -8.68
C ILE A 163 -10.47 -9.76 -7.84
N LEU A 164 -10.47 -9.88 -6.51
CA LEU A 164 -10.88 -8.79 -5.61
C LEU A 164 -9.96 -7.57 -5.76
N GLY A 165 -8.64 -7.76 -5.87
CA GLY A 165 -7.70 -6.68 -6.12
C GLY A 165 -7.94 -5.98 -7.46
N THR A 166 -8.31 -6.73 -8.50
CA THR A 166 -8.65 -6.16 -9.81
C THR A 166 -9.95 -5.36 -9.76
N ILE A 167 -10.99 -5.90 -9.14
CA ILE A 167 -12.27 -5.19 -8.93
C ILE A 167 -12.03 -3.90 -8.14
N LEU A 168 -11.23 -3.95 -7.06
CA LEU A 168 -10.90 -2.77 -6.27
C LEU A 168 -10.20 -1.68 -7.10
N ASN A 169 -9.25 -2.06 -7.96
CA ASN A 169 -8.58 -1.12 -8.86
C ASN A 169 -9.53 -0.52 -9.91
N LEU A 170 -10.45 -1.32 -10.46
CA LEU A 170 -11.47 -0.82 -11.39
C LEU A 170 -12.45 0.13 -10.71
N LEU A 171 -12.91 -0.20 -9.49
CA LEU A 171 -13.73 0.70 -8.68
C LEU A 171 -12.98 1.99 -8.34
N ARG A 172 -11.67 1.90 -8.05
CA ARG A 172 -10.83 3.08 -7.82
C ARG A 172 -10.79 3.98 -9.04
N ILE A 173 -10.60 3.44 -10.24
CA ILE A 173 -10.61 4.21 -11.50
C ILE A 173 -11.98 4.84 -11.73
N SER A 174 -13.05 4.04 -11.59
CA SER A 174 -14.43 4.52 -11.75
C SER A 174 -14.77 5.64 -10.78
N LEU A 175 -14.32 5.55 -9.52
CA LEU A 175 -14.48 6.61 -8.52
C LEU A 175 -13.69 7.86 -8.90
N GLN A 176 -12.48 7.74 -9.44
CA GLN A 176 -11.68 8.88 -9.88
C GLN A 176 -12.29 9.61 -11.10
N GLU A 177 -13.02 8.90 -11.95
CA GLU A 177 -13.63 9.47 -13.16
C GLU A 177 -15.01 10.09 -12.88
N ASN A 178 -15.78 9.49 -11.96
CA ASN A 178 -17.18 9.90 -11.70
C ASN A 178 -17.36 10.75 -10.44
N SER A 179 -16.39 10.79 -9.53
CA SER A 179 -16.53 11.52 -8.26
C SER A 179 -15.79 12.84 -8.31
N GLU A 180 -16.31 13.84 -7.59
CA GLU A 180 -15.54 15.05 -7.31
C GLU A 180 -14.19 14.67 -6.68
N PHE A 181 -13.11 15.26 -7.17
CA PHE A 181 -11.74 15.03 -6.69
C PHE A 181 -11.61 15.10 -5.16
N LEU A 182 -12.40 15.98 -4.54
CA LEU A 182 -12.46 16.17 -3.10
C LEU A 182 -13.08 14.98 -2.35
N VAL A 183 -14.07 14.30 -2.93
CA VAL A 183 -14.68 13.10 -2.35
C VAL A 183 -13.70 11.94 -2.44
N TYR A 184 -13.06 11.76 -3.60
CA TYR A 184 -12.06 10.71 -3.82
C TYR A 184 -10.89 10.77 -2.82
N ASN A 185 -10.30 11.95 -2.63
CA ASN A 185 -9.13 12.11 -1.74
C ASN A 185 -9.45 11.85 -0.26
N ARG A 186 -10.71 12.01 0.17
CA ARG A 186 -11.12 11.69 1.55
C ARG A 186 -11.41 10.20 1.72
N LEU A 187 -11.92 9.54 0.69
CA LEU A 187 -12.27 8.11 0.76
C LEU A 187 -11.05 7.22 0.97
N LEU A 188 -9.89 7.59 0.42
CA LEU A 188 -8.68 6.77 0.54
C LEU A 188 -8.17 6.65 2.01
N PRO A 189 -7.95 7.75 2.77
CA PRO A 189 -7.62 7.66 4.19
C PRO A 189 -8.69 6.95 5.02
N ILE A 190 -9.97 7.15 4.72
CA ILE A 190 -11.07 6.46 5.41
C ILE A 190 -10.98 4.95 5.18
N ALA A 191 -10.73 4.52 3.93
CA ALA A 191 -10.53 3.11 3.61
C ALA A 191 -9.34 2.51 4.36
N HIS A 192 -8.22 3.24 4.49
CA HIS A 192 -7.06 2.78 5.28
C HIS A 192 -7.39 2.64 6.77
N ILE A 193 -8.15 3.57 7.35
CA ILE A 193 -8.61 3.48 8.75
C ILE A 193 -9.52 2.28 8.94
N MET A 194 -10.51 2.10 8.07
CA MET A 194 -11.44 0.97 8.12
C MET A 194 -10.71 -0.36 7.94
N ALA A 195 -9.79 -0.45 6.98
CA ALA A 195 -8.98 -1.66 6.76
C ALA A 195 -8.07 -1.98 7.95
N SER A 196 -7.47 -0.95 8.56
CA SER A 196 -6.65 -1.12 9.76
C SER A 196 -7.48 -1.64 10.93
N PHE A 197 -8.63 -1.01 11.19
CA PHE A 197 -9.53 -1.45 12.26
C PHE A 197 -10.05 -2.87 12.02
N LEU A 198 -10.49 -3.17 10.79
CA LEU A 198 -10.96 -4.50 10.41
C LEU A 198 -9.86 -5.54 10.59
N SER A 199 -8.61 -5.21 10.23
CA SER A 199 -7.48 -6.13 10.40
C SER A 199 -7.20 -6.45 11.87
N LEU A 200 -7.35 -5.49 12.80
CA LEU A 200 -7.20 -5.75 14.23
C LEU A 200 -8.31 -6.65 14.79
N LEU A 201 -9.49 -6.70 14.16
CA LEU A 201 -10.59 -7.58 14.55
C LEU A 201 -10.41 -9.02 14.06
N PHE A 202 -9.84 -9.19 12.86
CA PHE A 202 -9.69 -10.49 12.22
C PHE A 202 -8.36 -11.19 12.53
N PHE A 203 -7.33 -10.44 12.91
CA PHE A 203 -5.98 -10.95 13.13
C PHE A 203 -5.43 -10.57 14.50
N GLU A 204 -4.76 -11.53 15.13
CA GLU A 204 -4.02 -11.29 16.36
C GLU A 204 -2.65 -10.70 16.04
N PHE A 205 -2.43 -9.45 16.45
CA PHE A 205 -1.13 -8.78 16.35
C PHE A 205 -0.62 -8.40 17.74
N HIS A 206 0.68 -8.54 17.98
CA HIS A 206 1.29 -7.94 19.16
C HIS A 206 1.41 -6.44 18.95
N THR A 207 0.62 -5.66 19.70
CA THR A 207 0.65 -4.20 19.60
C THR A 207 1.03 -3.57 20.94
N THR A 208 1.85 -2.53 20.88
CA THR A 208 2.23 -1.69 22.02
C THR A 208 1.42 -0.40 22.00
N ALA A 209 1.11 0.17 23.16
CA ALA A 209 0.36 1.43 23.24
C ALA A 209 1.04 2.56 22.45
N GLU A 210 2.36 2.67 22.52
CA GLU A 210 3.16 3.64 21.76
C GLU A 210 2.99 3.45 20.23
N HIS A 211 3.09 2.21 19.75
CA HIS A 211 2.93 1.89 18.33
C HIS A 211 1.53 2.23 17.80
N ASN A 212 0.50 1.95 18.59
CA ASN A 212 -0.88 2.28 18.21
C ASN A 212 -1.12 3.79 18.16
N ILE A 213 -0.47 4.57 19.04
CA ILE A 213 -0.54 6.03 19.01
C ILE A 213 0.07 6.58 17.71
N TRP A 214 1.23 6.07 17.30
CA TRP A 214 1.86 6.49 16.03
C TRP A 214 1.02 6.13 14.81
N ILE A 215 0.45 4.92 14.76
CA ILE A 215 -0.47 4.51 13.68
C ILE A 215 -1.69 5.43 13.63
N ALA A 216 -2.34 5.67 14.77
CA ALA A 216 -3.50 6.54 14.86
C ALA A 216 -3.15 7.98 14.44
N ALA A 217 -1.99 8.50 14.86
CA ALA A 217 -1.52 9.82 14.47
C ALA A 217 -1.35 9.94 12.95
N VAL A 218 -0.67 8.99 12.31
CA VAL A 218 -0.49 9.01 10.84
C VAL A 218 -1.84 9.00 10.12
N GLN A 219 -2.77 8.14 10.55
CA GLN A 219 -4.08 8.00 9.91
C GLN A 219 -4.96 9.24 10.10
N LEU A 220 -4.97 9.83 11.30
CA LEU A 220 -5.71 11.05 11.60
C LEU A 220 -5.15 12.26 10.84
N VAL A 221 -3.83 12.41 10.79
CA VAL A 221 -3.18 13.50 10.04
C VAL A 221 -3.47 13.35 8.53
N SER A 222 -3.44 12.11 8.00
CA SER A 222 -3.79 11.81 6.61
C SER A 222 -5.25 12.16 6.29
N LEU A 223 -6.15 11.93 7.24
CA LEU A 223 -7.55 12.34 7.11
C LEU A 223 -7.67 13.86 7.14
N LEU A 224 -7.13 14.52 8.17
CA LEU A 224 -7.23 15.96 8.38
C LEU A 224 -6.65 16.76 7.21
N GLY A 225 -5.49 16.40 6.68
CA GLY A 225 -4.88 17.07 5.53
C GLY A 225 -5.82 17.09 4.32
N ASN A 226 -6.50 15.97 4.04
CA ASN A 226 -7.47 15.87 2.95
C ASN A 226 -8.79 16.61 3.20
N PHE A 227 -9.20 16.78 4.46
CA PHE A 227 -10.36 17.61 4.83
C PHE A 227 -10.07 19.11 4.76
N THR A 228 -8.84 19.52 5.10
CA THR A 228 -8.42 20.93 5.02
C THR A 228 -8.26 21.46 3.59
N LYS A 229 -8.20 20.57 2.60
CA LYS A 229 -8.06 20.91 1.18
C LYS A 229 -9.36 21.47 0.54
N ARG A 230 -10.25 22.10 1.30
CA ARG A 230 -11.57 22.57 0.82
C ARG A 230 -11.51 24.03 0.31
N LYS A 231 -11.89 24.20 -0.97
CA LYS A 231 -12.38 25.42 -1.65
C LYS A 231 -11.38 26.56 -1.97
N GLY A 232 -10.26 26.26 -2.62
CA GLY A 232 -9.27 27.28 -3.01
C GLY A 232 -9.10 27.59 -4.50
N ASN A 233 -9.58 26.76 -5.43
CA ASN A 233 -9.30 26.91 -6.87
C ASN A 233 -10.58 26.88 -7.73
N GLU A 234 -11.56 27.70 -7.35
CA GLU A 234 -12.64 28.14 -8.25
C GLU A 234 -12.59 29.68 -8.30
N GLU A 235 -11.52 30.23 -8.89
CA GLU A 235 -11.49 31.56 -9.51
C GLU A 235 -10.74 31.46 -10.84
#